data_AF-Q10UW5-F1
#
_entry.id   AF-Q10UW5-F1
#
_cell.length_a   1.000
_cell.length_b   1.000
_cell.length_c   1.000
_cell.angle_alpha   90.00
_cell.angle_beta   90.00
_cell.angle_gamma   90.00
#
_symmetry.space_group_name_H-M   'P 1'
#
loop_
_entity.id
_entity.type
_entity.pdbx_description
1 polymer ?
#
loop_
_entity_poly.entity_id
_entity_poly.type
_entity_poly.pdbx_seq_one_letter_code
_entity_poly.pdbx_strand_id
1 'polypeptide(L)'
;MYRPFLEYLEKELFSKFDLRSRPIPAGLEANVSNRGKNKARIQSWCYECTELRKIRYTYIDAGATAQVFNSVIYPSYCYDIPLLGIDLLSFGKNKILIVLDFQPLFQEESYLAKYIEPMRSLREKYNDLAQNLEMKFYDANQYFSKYLLFAKTDAQTVQTKFFQAYKDYISLYWQMLHEAEIIQTEAEIQKIVKAQKDYDQYSAERDPASGLFSSYFGHEWSEKFLYQFLFEDAVPLAVPTSTR
;
A
#
# COMPACT_ATOMS: atom_id res chain seq x y z
N MET A 1 -0.35 -11.68 13.75
CA MET A 1 -1.51 -11.77 12.84
C MET A 1 -1.08 -11.67 11.38
N TYR A 2 -0.41 -10.60 10.95
CA TYR A 2 -0.14 -10.38 9.52
C TYR A 2 1.15 -10.99 8.97
N ARG A 3 1.97 -11.66 9.80
CA ARG A 3 3.21 -12.30 9.33
C ARG A 3 3.02 -13.28 8.16
N PRO A 4 1.97 -14.14 8.14
CA PRO A 4 1.70 -14.99 6.98
C PRO A 4 1.43 -14.24 5.66
N PHE A 5 0.95 -12.99 5.72
CA PHE A 5 0.73 -12.15 4.54
C PHE A 5 2.06 -11.66 3.97
N LEU A 6 2.96 -11.19 4.84
CA LEU A 6 4.33 -10.83 4.47
C LEU A 6 5.06 -12.02 3.86
N GLU A 7 5.06 -13.17 4.54
CA GLU A 7 5.77 -14.37 4.08
C GLU A 7 5.21 -14.87 2.72
N TYR A 8 3.89 -14.77 2.51
CA TYR A 8 3.29 -15.10 1.22
C TYR A 8 3.72 -14.11 0.12
N LEU A 9 3.68 -12.80 0.39
CA LEU A 9 4.11 -11.80 -0.57
C LEU A 9 5.56 -11.99 -0.97
N GLU A 10 6.45 -12.18 0.00
CA GLU A 10 7.87 -12.45 -0.26
C GLU A 10 8.03 -13.71 -1.11
N LYS A 11 7.37 -14.80 -0.75
CA LYS A 11 7.43 -16.03 -1.54
C LYS A 11 7.00 -15.79 -3.00
N GLU A 12 5.89 -15.09 -3.22
CA GLU A 12 5.41 -14.78 -4.57
C GLU A 12 6.42 -13.92 -5.33
N LEU A 13 6.93 -12.87 -4.71
CA LEU A 13 7.87 -11.95 -5.34
C LEU A 13 9.19 -12.64 -5.71
N PHE A 14 9.83 -13.29 -4.75
CA PHE A 14 11.14 -13.94 -4.94
C PHE A 14 11.10 -15.19 -5.82
N SER A 15 9.91 -15.79 -6.02
CA SER A 15 9.77 -16.94 -6.93
C SER A 15 9.41 -16.55 -8.36
N LYS A 16 8.91 -15.33 -8.59
CA LYS A 16 8.43 -14.88 -9.90
C LYS A 16 9.33 -13.87 -10.58
N PHE A 17 10.08 -13.06 -9.81
CA PHE A 17 10.84 -11.93 -10.33
C PHE A 17 12.31 -12.02 -9.94
N ASP A 18 13.18 -11.53 -10.80
CA ASP A 18 14.60 -11.31 -10.50
C ASP A 18 14.76 -9.99 -9.73
N LEU A 19 14.52 -10.06 -8.42
CA LEU A 19 14.47 -8.89 -7.55
C LEU A 19 15.88 -8.38 -7.22
N ARG A 20 16.03 -7.06 -7.27
CA ARG A 20 17.18 -6.35 -6.73
C ARG A 20 16.75 -5.52 -5.53
N SER A 21 17.57 -5.50 -4.49
CA SER A 21 17.33 -4.62 -3.35
C SER A 21 17.43 -3.16 -3.78
N ARG A 22 16.42 -2.39 -3.41
CA ARG A 22 16.37 -0.94 -3.62
C ARG A 22 16.78 -0.23 -2.33
N PRO A 23 17.68 0.76 -2.37
CA PRO A 23 18.13 1.45 -1.16
C PRO A 23 16.98 2.06 -0.35
N ILE A 24 17.02 1.86 0.96
CA ILE A 24 16.15 2.55 1.93
C ILE A 24 17.01 3.62 2.62
N PRO A 25 16.52 4.85 2.83
CA PRO A 25 17.27 5.86 3.56
C PRO A 25 17.67 5.37 4.95
N ALA A 26 18.89 5.69 5.37
CA ALA A 26 19.49 5.14 6.58
C ALA A 26 18.62 5.43 7.82
N GLY A 27 18.35 4.38 8.60
CA GLY A 27 17.53 4.42 9.81
C GLY A 27 16.03 4.31 9.57
N LEU A 28 15.59 4.12 8.32
CA LEU A 28 14.19 3.86 7.96
C LEU A 28 13.92 2.38 7.67
N GLU A 29 14.96 1.56 7.47
CA GLU A 29 14.85 0.11 7.25
C GLU A 29 14.35 -0.65 8.49
N ALA A 30 14.72 -0.16 9.68
CA ALA A 30 14.25 -0.70 10.94
C ALA A 30 14.34 0.34 12.05
N ASN A 31 13.35 0.34 12.95
CA ASN A 31 13.39 1.12 14.18
C ASN A 31 12.74 0.35 15.33
N VAL A 32 13.20 0.59 16.54
CA VAL A 32 12.71 -0.01 17.77
C VAL A 32 12.39 1.11 18.75
N SER A 33 11.11 1.22 19.11
CA SER A 33 10.64 2.22 20.06
C SER A 33 10.24 1.61 21.40
N ASN A 34 10.62 2.31 22.47
CA ASN A 34 10.14 2.09 23.83
C ASN A 34 9.19 3.21 24.33
N ARG A 35 8.70 4.08 23.43
CA ARG A 35 7.82 5.21 23.79
C ARG A 35 6.40 4.77 24.19
N GLY A 36 5.93 3.65 23.66
CA GLY A 36 4.60 3.11 23.93
C GLY A 36 4.55 2.21 25.17
N LYS A 37 3.34 1.75 25.52
CA LYS A 37 3.14 0.75 26.59
C LYS A 37 3.88 -0.56 26.33
N ASN A 38 4.03 -0.92 25.06
CA ASN A 38 4.79 -2.07 24.60
C ASN A 38 5.90 -1.60 23.67
N LYS A 39 7.01 -2.36 23.67
CA LYS A 39 8.07 -2.21 22.68
C LYS A 39 7.50 -2.38 21.28
N ALA A 40 7.65 -1.37 20.43
CA ALA A 40 7.23 -1.41 19.04
C ALA A 40 8.44 -1.58 18.15
N ARG A 41 8.34 -2.46 17.16
CA ARG A 41 9.36 -2.67 16.13
C ARG A 41 8.73 -2.39 14.78
N ILE A 42 9.41 -1.62 13.95
CA ILE A 42 9.09 -1.46 12.54
C ILE A 42 10.25 -2.01 11.72
N GLN A 43 9.92 -2.71 10.65
CA GLN A 43 10.86 -3.18 9.64
C GLN A 43 10.27 -2.92 8.27
N SER A 44 11.12 -2.48 7.35
CA SER A 44 10.75 -2.10 6.00
C SER A 44 11.70 -2.74 5.00
N TRP A 45 11.15 -3.11 3.85
CA TRP A 45 11.89 -3.70 2.76
C TRP A 45 11.54 -3.00 1.46
N CYS A 46 12.50 -2.93 0.54
CA CYS A 46 12.32 -2.32 -0.75
C CYS A 46 13.10 -3.06 -1.84
N TYR A 47 12.41 -3.37 -2.93
CA TYR A 47 12.99 -4.06 -4.08
C TYR A 47 12.51 -3.42 -5.38
N GLU A 48 13.16 -3.81 -6.47
CA GLU A 48 12.79 -3.45 -7.83
C GLU A 48 13.16 -4.61 -8.78
N CYS A 49 12.46 -4.66 -9.91
CA CYS A 49 12.80 -5.50 -11.06
C CYS A 49 12.43 -4.76 -12.36
N THR A 50 12.59 -5.40 -13.51
CA THR A 50 12.28 -4.78 -14.82
C THR A 50 10.83 -4.28 -14.89
N GLU A 51 9.89 -5.07 -14.40
CA GLU A 51 8.45 -4.83 -14.47
C GLU A 51 7.94 -3.90 -13.36
N LEU A 52 8.65 -3.86 -12.23
CA LEU A 52 8.23 -3.18 -11.00
C LEU A 52 9.35 -2.25 -10.53
N ARG A 53 9.22 -0.95 -10.76
CA ARG A 53 10.25 0.05 -10.37
C ARG A 53 10.43 0.19 -8.86
N LYS A 54 9.41 -0.15 -8.07
CA LYS A 54 9.43 -0.05 -6.61
C LYS A 54 8.42 -1.01 -6.01
N ILE A 55 8.90 -1.89 -5.16
CA ILE A 55 8.09 -2.78 -4.32
C ILE A 55 8.47 -2.42 -2.90
N ARG A 56 7.57 -1.82 -2.12
CA ARG A 56 7.83 -1.52 -0.71
C ARG A 56 6.82 -2.22 0.18
N TYR A 57 7.31 -2.77 1.29
CA TYR A 57 6.45 -3.28 2.34
C TYR A 57 7.04 -3.02 3.71
N THR A 58 6.18 -2.85 4.70
CA THR A 58 6.51 -2.48 6.07
C THR A 58 5.68 -3.29 7.04
N TYR A 59 6.34 -3.80 8.07
CA TYR A 59 5.71 -4.53 9.15
C TYR A 59 5.97 -3.82 10.47
N ILE A 60 4.90 -3.54 11.23
CA ILE A 60 4.99 -3.06 12.62
C ILE A 60 4.50 -4.15 13.56
N ASP A 61 5.29 -4.43 14.58
CA ASP A 61 4.92 -5.28 15.71
C ASP A 61 5.07 -4.52 17.03
N ALA A 62 3.95 -4.16 17.64
CA ALA A 62 3.86 -3.62 18.99
C ALA A 62 3.13 -4.59 19.93
N GLY A 63 3.27 -5.90 19.68
CA GLY A 63 2.62 -6.96 20.44
C GLY A 63 1.10 -6.86 20.38
N ALA A 64 0.44 -6.97 21.53
CA ALA A 64 -1.02 -6.90 21.62
C ALA A 64 -1.60 -5.49 21.38
N THR A 65 -0.76 -4.44 21.33
CA THR A 65 -1.23 -3.06 21.16
C THR A 65 -1.47 -2.71 19.71
N ALA A 66 -0.56 -3.09 18.81
CA ALA A 66 -0.74 -2.86 17.40
C ALA A 66 0.05 -3.86 16.55
N GLN A 67 -0.50 -4.23 15.40
CA GLN A 67 0.25 -4.81 14.30
C GLN A 67 -0.16 -4.13 12.99
N VAL A 68 0.82 -3.87 12.13
CA VAL A 68 0.58 -3.27 10.81
C VAL A 68 1.33 -4.07 9.76
N PHE A 69 0.69 -4.31 8.62
CA PHE A 69 1.35 -4.72 7.39
C PHE A 69 0.87 -3.80 6.26
N ASN A 70 1.78 -2.98 5.74
CA ASN A 70 1.53 -2.07 4.64
C ASN A 70 2.42 -2.46 3.46
N SER A 71 1.88 -2.44 2.25
CA SER A 71 2.65 -2.66 1.03
C SER A 71 2.06 -1.85 -0.12
N VAL A 72 2.94 -1.28 -0.95
CA VAL A 72 2.56 -0.71 -2.24
C VAL A 72 3.54 -1.19 -3.30
N ILE A 73 3.00 -1.67 -4.42
CA ILE A 73 3.75 -2.12 -5.59
C ILE A 73 3.53 -1.12 -6.72
N TYR A 74 4.62 -0.55 -7.21
CA TYR A 74 4.66 0.43 -8.28
C TYR A 74 5.17 -0.24 -9.56
N PRO A 75 4.34 -0.34 -10.60
CA PRO A 75 4.77 -0.78 -11.92
C PRO A 75 5.82 0.17 -12.49
N SER A 76 6.73 -0.37 -13.30
CA SER A 76 7.64 0.44 -14.12
C SER A 76 6.84 1.40 -15.01
N TYR A 77 7.42 2.56 -15.33
CA TYR A 77 6.69 3.65 -16.00
C TYR A 77 6.23 3.33 -17.44
N CYS A 78 6.69 2.22 -18.01
CA CYS A 78 6.21 1.71 -19.29
C CYS A 78 4.98 0.77 -19.16
N TYR A 79 4.46 0.58 -17.94
CA TYR A 79 3.20 -0.14 -17.70
C TYR A 79 2.20 0.82 -17.06
N ASP A 80 1.01 0.92 -17.63
CA ASP A 80 -0.09 1.73 -17.11
C ASP A 80 -0.98 0.97 -16.12
N ILE A 81 -0.61 -0.25 -15.71
CA ILE A 81 -1.41 -1.01 -14.74
C ILE A 81 -1.54 -0.27 -13.39
N PRO A 82 -2.61 -0.51 -12.61
CA PRO A 82 -2.80 0.10 -11.29
C PRO A 82 -1.66 -0.22 -10.31
N LEU A 83 -1.51 0.57 -9.24
CA LEU A 83 -0.67 0.19 -8.11
C LEU A 83 -1.38 -0.91 -7.30
N LEU A 84 -0.64 -1.87 -6.74
CA LEU A 84 -1.22 -2.78 -5.74
C LEU A 84 -1.06 -2.18 -4.35
N GLY A 85 -2.16 -1.78 -3.74
CA GLY A 85 -2.20 -1.21 -2.39
C GLY A 85 -2.70 -2.22 -1.35
N ILE A 86 -1.93 -2.41 -0.29
CA ILE A 86 -2.26 -3.28 0.85
C ILE A 86 -2.05 -2.48 2.14
N ASP A 87 -3.07 -2.38 2.98
CA ASP A 87 -2.95 -1.78 4.30
C ASP A 87 -3.77 -2.54 5.35
N LEU A 88 -3.05 -3.28 6.21
CA LEU A 88 -3.63 -4.13 7.24
C LEU A 88 -3.28 -3.56 8.60
N LEU A 89 -4.28 -3.13 9.34
CA LEU A 89 -4.12 -2.42 10.60
C LEU A 89 -4.85 -3.16 11.72
N SER A 90 -4.14 -3.50 12.78
CA SER A 90 -4.71 -4.03 14.01
C SER A 90 -4.31 -3.15 15.18
N PHE A 91 -5.28 -2.64 15.93
CA PHE A 91 -5.09 -1.85 17.14
C PHE A 91 -5.84 -2.49 18.31
N GLY A 92 -5.10 -3.03 19.27
CA GLY A 92 -5.67 -3.82 20.35
C GLY A 92 -6.37 -5.09 19.84
N LYS A 93 -7.30 -5.60 20.64
CA LYS A 93 -8.02 -6.86 20.32
C LYS A 93 -9.20 -6.69 19.34
N ASN A 94 -9.74 -5.47 19.20
CA ASN A 94 -11.08 -5.27 18.62
C ASN A 94 -11.12 -4.32 17.42
N LYS A 95 -10.00 -3.69 17.03
CA LYS A 95 -9.98 -2.75 15.90
C LYS A 95 -9.05 -3.31 14.84
N ILE A 96 -9.61 -4.06 13.91
CA ILE A 96 -8.90 -4.62 12.76
C ILE A 96 -9.52 -4.01 11.52
N LEU A 97 -8.70 -3.32 10.73
CA LEU A 97 -9.07 -2.70 9.47
C LEU A 97 -8.22 -3.34 8.37
N ILE A 98 -8.85 -3.73 7.28
CA ILE A 98 -8.17 -4.29 6.12
C ILE A 98 -8.51 -3.45 4.90
N VAL A 99 -7.49 -3.13 4.11
CA VAL A 99 -7.58 -2.47 2.82
C VAL A 99 -6.75 -3.26 1.81
N LEU A 100 -7.35 -3.62 0.68
CA LEU A 100 -6.68 -4.26 -0.45
C LEU A 100 -7.34 -3.78 -1.74
N ASP A 101 -6.54 -3.22 -2.64
CA ASP A 101 -7.07 -2.63 -3.87
C ASP A 101 -6.04 -2.62 -5.01
N PHE A 102 -6.54 -2.59 -6.25
CA PHE A 102 -5.77 -2.16 -7.41
C PHE A 102 -6.07 -0.67 -7.61
N GLN A 103 -5.16 0.17 -7.17
CA GLN A 103 -5.34 1.62 -7.08
C GLN A 103 -5.16 2.24 -8.48
N PRO A 104 -6.27 2.65 -9.15
CA PRO A 104 -6.22 3.07 -10.54
C PRO A 104 -5.39 4.35 -10.70
N LEU A 105 -4.52 4.38 -11.71
CA LEU A 105 -3.78 5.60 -12.08
C LEU A 105 -4.70 6.67 -12.67
N PHE A 106 -5.73 6.24 -13.38
CA PHE A 106 -6.63 7.11 -14.09
C PHE A 106 -8.09 6.68 -13.92
N GLN A 107 -9.01 7.63 -14.16
CA GLN A 107 -10.45 7.44 -13.92
C GLN A 107 -11.28 7.40 -15.22
N GLU A 108 -10.64 7.40 -16.40
CA GLU A 108 -11.37 7.25 -17.65
C GLU A 108 -12.01 5.87 -17.76
N GLU A 109 -13.20 5.82 -18.35
CA GLU A 109 -14.01 4.60 -18.45
C GLU A 109 -13.25 3.44 -19.13
N SER A 110 -12.45 3.73 -20.16
CA SER A 110 -11.64 2.72 -20.85
C SER A 110 -10.56 2.11 -19.96
N TYR A 111 -9.92 2.92 -19.11
CA TYR A 111 -8.91 2.45 -18.16
C TYR A 111 -9.55 1.58 -17.08
N LEU A 112 -10.66 2.04 -16.50
CA LEU A 112 -11.40 1.30 -15.49
C LEU A 112 -11.96 -0.01 -16.06
N ALA A 113 -12.44 -0.01 -17.31
CA ALA A 113 -12.89 -1.22 -17.99
C ALA A 113 -11.75 -2.21 -18.23
N LYS A 114 -10.54 -1.73 -18.56
CA LYS A 114 -9.37 -2.58 -18.80
C LYS A 114 -8.82 -3.20 -17.51
N TYR A 115 -8.64 -2.39 -16.47
CA TYR A 115 -7.85 -2.80 -15.29
C TYR A 115 -8.66 -3.00 -14.01
N ILE A 116 -9.82 -2.36 -13.88
CA ILE A 116 -10.62 -2.47 -12.65
C ILE A 116 -11.73 -3.50 -12.80
N GLU A 117 -12.44 -3.54 -13.93
CA GLU A 117 -13.47 -4.56 -14.19
C GLU A 117 -13.05 -6.02 -13.98
N PRO A 118 -11.81 -6.45 -14.29
CA PRO A 118 -11.36 -7.80 -13.99
C PRO A 118 -11.47 -8.20 -12.50
N MET A 119 -11.46 -7.23 -11.58
CA MET A 119 -11.60 -7.50 -10.14
C MET A 119 -13.03 -7.86 -9.73
N ARG A 120 -14.04 -7.59 -10.57
CA ARG A 120 -15.47 -7.73 -10.23
C ARG A 120 -15.80 -9.09 -9.64
N SER A 121 -15.41 -10.18 -10.30
CA SER A 121 -15.73 -11.53 -9.83
C SER A 121 -15.09 -11.87 -8.49
N LEU A 122 -13.86 -11.40 -8.24
CA LEU A 122 -13.23 -11.54 -6.92
C LEU A 122 -13.96 -10.70 -5.87
N ARG A 123 -14.32 -9.47 -6.20
CA ARG A 123 -15.05 -8.57 -5.31
C ARG A 123 -16.45 -9.08 -4.96
N GLU A 124 -17.13 -9.76 -5.88
CA GLU A 124 -18.41 -10.46 -5.62
C GLU A 124 -18.20 -11.67 -4.70
N LYS A 125 -17.17 -12.49 -4.97
CA LYS A 125 -16.78 -13.64 -4.13
C LYS A 125 -16.47 -13.24 -2.68
N TYR A 126 -15.89 -12.06 -2.49
CA TYR A 126 -15.44 -11.53 -1.20
C TYR A 126 -16.26 -10.31 -0.73
N ASN A 127 -17.55 -10.23 -1.11
CA ASN A 127 -18.36 -9.03 -0.89
C ASN A 127 -18.55 -8.61 0.58
N ASP A 128 -18.48 -9.55 1.51
CA ASP A 128 -18.52 -9.29 2.96
C ASP A 128 -17.25 -8.63 3.51
N LEU A 129 -16.14 -8.65 2.76
CA LEU A 129 -14.90 -7.96 3.07
C LEU A 129 -14.86 -6.53 2.50
N ALA A 130 -16.00 -6.03 2.03
CA ALA A 130 -16.12 -4.69 1.48
C ALA A 130 -17.39 -4.01 1.99
N GLN A 131 -17.22 -3.42 3.17
CA GLN A 131 -18.25 -2.74 3.91
C GLN A 131 -18.37 -1.29 3.42
N ASN A 132 -19.56 -0.70 3.55
CA ASN A 132 -19.77 0.72 3.26
C ASN A 132 -19.22 1.60 4.40
N LEU A 133 -17.90 1.59 4.56
CA LEU A 133 -17.20 2.40 5.54
C LEU A 133 -16.84 3.75 4.90
N GLU A 134 -17.06 4.82 5.64
CA GLU A 134 -16.64 6.15 5.22
C GLU A 134 -15.11 6.25 5.17
N MET A 135 -14.56 6.63 4.01
CA MET A 135 -13.17 7.03 3.85
C MET A 135 -13.00 8.45 4.39
N LYS A 136 -12.71 8.58 5.68
CA LYS A 136 -12.66 9.89 6.34
C LYS A 136 -11.56 10.82 5.84
N PHE A 137 -10.45 10.24 5.40
CA PHE A 137 -9.24 10.96 5.02
C PHE A 137 -9.00 10.93 3.50
N TYR A 138 -9.60 9.97 2.81
CA TYR A 138 -9.41 9.75 1.38
C TYR A 138 -10.66 10.12 0.59
N ASP A 139 -10.46 10.71 -0.59
CA ASP A 139 -11.49 10.78 -1.61
C ASP A 139 -11.59 9.41 -2.30
N ALA A 140 -12.73 8.74 -2.15
CA ALA A 140 -12.97 7.43 -2.74
C ALA A 140 -12.92 7.44 -4.28
N ASN A 141 -12.95 8.62 -4.92
CA ASN A 141 -12.87 8.77 -6.37
C ASN A 141 -11.45 9.08 -6.87
N GLN A 142 -10.44 9.12 -5.98
CA GLN A 142 -9.04 9.37 -6.34
C GLN A 142 -8.18 8.20 -5.87
N TYR A 143 -7.62 7.45 -6.83
CA TYR A 143 -6.75 6.30 -6.63
C TYR A 143 -7.35 5.12 -5.85
N PHE A 144 -8.67 5.06 -5.70
CA PHE A 144 -9.38 3.88 -5.20
C PHE A 144 -10.30 3.33 -6.27
N SER A 145 -10.36 2.01 -6.34
CA SER A 145 -11.25 1.31 -7.25
C SER A 145 -12.61 1.08 -6.60
N LYS A 146 -13.65 0.94 -7.42
CA LYS A 146 -14.98 0.51 -6.97
C LYS A 146 -15.00 -0.93 -6.41
N TYR A 147 -13.91 -1.67 -6.57
CA TYR A 147 -13.75 -3.06 -6.13
C TYR A 147 -12.73 -3.24 -5.01
N LEU A 148 -12.33 -2.14 -4.38
CA LEU A 148 -11.75 -2.07 -3.06
C LEU A 148 -12.35 -3.10 -2.09
N LEU A 149 -11.48 -3.86 -1.43
CA LEU A 149 -11.81 -4.53 -0.17
C LEU A 149 -11.49 -3.58 0.98
N PHE A 150 -12.53 -3.15 1.70
CA PHE A 150 -12.42 -2.27 2.85
C PHE A 150 -13.37 -2.71 3.95
N ALA A 151 -12.83 -3.26 5.04
CA ALA A 151 -13.66 -3.78 6.11
C ALA A 151 -13.03 -3.65 7.49
N LYS A 152 -13.90 -3.43 8.48
CA LYS A 152 -13.59 -3.70 9.88
C LYS A 152 -13.97 -5.15 10.18
N THR A 153 -13.05 -5.90 10.74
CA THR A 153 -13.22 -7.35 10.89
C THR A 153 -12.56 -7.88 12.16
N ASP A 154 -12.42 -9.20 12.27
CA ASP A 154 -11.82 -9.91 13.40
C ASP A 154 -10.61 -10.75 12.96
N ALA A 155 -9.86 -11.24 13.94
CA ALA A 155 -8.64 -12.01 13.71
C ALA A 155 -8.86 -13.33 12.97
N GLN A 156 -10.04 -13.96 13.14
CA GLN A 156 -10.37 -15.23 12.52
C GLN A 156 -10.65 -15.03 11.03
N THR A 157 -11.42 -14.00 10.69
CA THR A 157 -11.73 -13.61 9.31
C THR A 157 -10.47 -13.20 8.57
N VAL A 158 -9.54 -12.47 9.22
CA VAL A 158 -8.22 -12.15 8.65
C VAL A 158 -7.46 -13.41 8.25
N GLN A 159 -7.31 -14.35 9.18
CA GLN A 159 -6.47 -15.54 8.97
C GLN A 159 -7.08 -16.57 8.02
N THR A 160 -8.38 -16.49 7.76
CA THR A 160 -9.10 -17.44 6.91
C THR A 160 -9.50 -16.79 5.60
N LYS A 161 -10.66 -16.12 5.58
CA LYS A 161 -11.29 -15.61 4.37
C LYS A 161 -10.49 -14.51 3.70
N PHE A 162 -10.00 -13.53 4.47
CA PHE A 162 -9.22 -12.43 3.91
C PHE A 162 -7.86 -12.91 3.42
N PHE A 163 -7.20 -13.85 4.11
CA PHE A 163 -5.95 -14.42 3.59
C PHE A 163 -6.16 -15.14 2.26
N GLN A 164 -7.30 -15.80 2.06
CA GLN A 164 -7.62 -16.35 0.74
C GLN A 164 -7.90 -15.24 -0.30
N ALA A 165 -8.65 -14.21 0.07
CA ALA A 165 -8.90 -13.06 -0.81
C ALA A 165 -7.58 -12.39 -1.25
N TYR A 166 -6.66 -12.21 -0.30
CA TYR A 166 -5.34 -11.65 -0.53
C TYR A 166 -4.54 -12.43 -1.59
N LYS A 167 -4.53 -13.76 -1.50
CA LYS A 167 -3.88 -14.63 -2.50
C LYS A 167 -4.52 -14.50 -3.88
N ASP A 168 -5.85 -14.52 -3.93
CA ASP A 168 -6.59 -14.43 -5.19
C ASP A 168 -6.35 -13.08 -5.89
N TYR A 169 -6.36 -11.97 -5.14
CA TYR A 169 -6.07 -10.63 -5.66
C TYR A 169 -4.61 -10.49 -6.11
N ILE A 170 -3.64 -11.02 -5.35
CA ILE A 170 -2.23 -11.02 -5.76
C ILE A 170 -2.04 -11.83 -7.04
N SER A 171 -2.67 -13.00 -7.13
CA SER A 171 -2.63 -13.83 -8.34
C SER A 171 -3.21 -13.10 -9.56
N LEU A 172 -4.33 -12.39 -9.38
CA LEU A 172 -4.91 -11.56 -10.45
C LEU A 172 -3.99 -10.41 -10.85
N TYR A 173 -3.31 -9.77 -9.89
CA TYR A 173 -2.37 -8.69 -10.17
C TYR A 173 -1.18 -9.17 -10.99
N TRP A 174 -0.65 -10.35 -10.68
CA TRP A 174 0.43 -10.96 -11.46
C TRP A 174 0.00 -11.35 -12.87
N GLN A 175 -1.21 -11.87 -13.03
CA GLN A 175 -1.77 -12.13 -14.35
C GLN A 175 -1.86 -10.83 -15.16
N MET A 176 -2.39 -9.76 -14.56
CA MET A 176 -2.50 -8.45 -15.20
C MET A 176 -1.13 -7.90 -15.60
N LEU A 177 -0.11 -8.01 -14.74
CA LEU A 177 1.24 -7.57 -15.05
C LEU A 177 1.86 -8.40 -16.19
N HIS A 178 1.63 -9.72 -16.21
CA HIS A 178 2.13 -10.60 -17.26
C HIS A 178 1.51 -10.30 -18.63
N GLU A 179 0.22 -9.95 -18.66
CA GLU A 179 -0.54 -9.61 -19.87
C GLU A 179 -0.36 -8.14 -20.29
N ALA A 180 0.29 -7.31 -19.48
CA ALA A 180 0.43 -5.88 -19.74
C ALA A 180 1.35 -5.60 -20.93
N GLU A 181 0.87 -4.76 -21.84
CA GLU A 181 1.66 -4.29 -22.98
C GLU A 181 2.62 -3.18 -22.54
N ILE A 182 3.85 -3.23 -23.07
CA ILE A 182 4.85 -2.19 -22.83
C ILE A 182 4.50 -0.95 -23.65
N ILE A 183 4.29 0.16 -22.96
CA ILE A 183 4.06 1.45 -23.57
C ILE A 183 5.39 2.01 -24.08
N GLN A 184 5.39 2.40 -25.35
CA GLN A 184 6.59 2.84 -26.06
C GLN A 184 6.59 4.35 -26.35
N THR A 185 5.46 5.03 -26.22
CA THR A 185 5.37 6.46 -26.53
C THR A 185 5.76 7.29 -25.32
N GLU A 186 6.67 8.24 -25.52
CA GLU A 186 7.16 9.11 -24.45
C GLU A 186 6.02 9.89 -23.79
N ALA A 187 5.05 10.35 -24.56
CA ALA A 187 3.92 11.12 -24.04
C ALA A 187 3.05 10.30 -23.08
N GLU A 188 2.82 9.01 -23.34
CA GLU A 188 2.06 8.13 -22.45
C GLU A 188 2.88 7.75 -21.21
N ILE A 189 4.17 7.45 -21.37
CA ILE A 189 5.09 7.21 -20.25
C ILE A 189 5.09 8.40 -19.29
N GLN A 190 5.18 9.63 -19.80
CA GLN A 190 5.15 10.83 -18.96
C GLN A 190 3.83 11.03 -18.22
N LYS A 191 2.70 10.61 -18.79
CA LYS A 191 1.40 10.61 -18.08
C LYS A 191 1.42 9.63 -16.90
N ILE A 192 1.99 8.43 -17.09
CA ILE A 192 2.10 7.40 -16.05
C ILE A 192 3.06 7.86 -14.95
N VAL A 193 4.21 8.42 -15.32
CA VAL A 193 5.16 9.02 -14.36
C VAL A 193 4.43 10.06 -13.51
N LYS A 194 3.69 10.97 -14.15
CA LYS A 194 2.93 12.00 -13.43
C LYS A 194 1.89 11.38 -12.50
N ALA A 195 1.08 10.43 -12.97
CA ALA A 195 0.03 9.81 -12.17
C ALA A 195 0.58 9.09 -10.93
N GLN A 196 1.71 8.38 -11.06
CA GLN A 196 2.33 7.72 -9.90
C GLN A 196 2.94 8.72 -8.90
N LYS A 197 3.46 9.87 -9.35
CA LYS A 197 3.93 10.94 -8.46
C LYS A 197 2.78 11.66 -7.77
N ASP A 198 1.72 11.93 -8.51
CA ASP A 198 0.49 12.52 -7.96
C ASP A 198 -0.16 11.58 -6.93
N TYR A 199 -0.09 10.27 -7.14
CA TYR A 199 -0.47 9.27 -6.13
C TYR A 199 0.32 9.44 -4.84
N ASP A 200 1.65 9.49 -4.92
CA ASP A 200 2.52 9.67 -3.74
C ASP A 200 2.15 10.96 -2.99
N GLN A 201 1.98 12.08 -3.71
CA GLN A 201 1.56 13.35 -3.09
C GLN A 201 0.19 13.25 -2.43
N TYR A 202 -0.82 12.73 -3.15
CA TYR A 202 -2.18 12.56 -2.64
C TYR A 202 -2.23 11.70 -1.39
N SER A 203 -1.50 10.59 -1.39
CA SER A 203 -1.45 9.65 -0.28
C SER A 203 -0.70 10.22 0.92
N ALA A 204 0.41 10.94 0.71
CA ALA A 204 1.14 11.58 1.80
C ALA A 204 0.31 12.66 2.52
N GLU A 205 -0.48 13.45 1.80
CA GLU A 205 -1.36 14.47 2.37
C GLU A 205 -2.50 13.89 3.21
N ARG A 206 -2.92 12.66 2.91
CA ARG A 206 -4.12 12.03 3.47
C ARG A 206 -3.82 10.85 4.38
N ASP A 207 -2.56 10.46 4.52
CA ASP A 207 -2.17 9.28 5.29
C ASP A 207 -2.59 9.42 6.77
N PRO A 208 -3.57 8.63 7.24
CA PRO A 208 -4.01 8.67 8.62
C PRO A 208 -2.99 8.06 9.58
N ALA A 209 -1.95 7.37 9.07
CA ALA A 209 -0.95 6.70 9.89
C ALA A 209 0.12 7.65 10.45
N SER A 210 0.20 8.90 9.99
CA SER A 210 1.11 9.93 10.53
C SER A 210 1.05 10.07 12.05
N GLY A 211 -0.15 10.07 12.64
CA GLY A 211 -0.35 10.11 14.10
C GLY A 211 0.09 8.82 14.80
N LEU A 212 -0.12 7.66 14.16
CA LEU A 212 0.32 6.36 14.67
C LEU A 212 1.85 6.29 14.72
N PHE A 213 2.51 6.56 13.59
CA PHE A 213 3.97 6.54 13.51
C PHE A 213 4.57 7.52 14.53
N SER A 214 4.03 8.74 14.61
CA SER A 214 4.53 9.77 15.54
C SER A 214 4.44 9.34 17.01
N SER A 215 3.38 8.61 17.38
CA SER A 215 3.21 8.10 18.74
C SER A 215 4.27 7.07 19.13
N TYR A 216 4.69 6.22 18.18
CA TYR A 216 5.72 5.21 18.43
C TYR A 216 7.13 5.75 18.17
N PHE A 217 7.40 6.33 17.02
CA PHE A 217 8.77 6.60 16.55
C PHE A 217 9.16 8.08 16.61
N GLY A 218 8.22 8.96 16.97
CA GLY A 218 8.44 10.40 17.05
C GLY A 218 8.23 11.11 15.71
N HIS A 219 7.92 12.41 15.80
CA HIS A 219 7.52 13.23 14.65
C HIS A 219 8.58 13.23 13.55
N GLU A 220 9.83 13.58 13.88
CA GLU A 220 10.91 13.70 12.90
C GLU A 220 11.17 12.39 12.12
N TRP A 221 11.18 11.26 12.82
CA TRP A 221 11.35 9.96 12.17
C TRP A 221 10.15 9.65 11.27
N SER A 222 8.94 9.94 11.74
CA SER A 222 7.70 9.65 11.01
C SER A 222 7.56 10.50 9.75
N GLU A 223 7.97 11.75 9.80
CA GLU A 223 7.98 12.65 8.64
C GLU A 223 8.99 12.17 7.59
N LYS A 224 10.22 11.80 8.01
CA LYS A 224 11.20 11.18 7.10
C LYS A 224 10.66 9.87 6.51
N PHE A 225 10.04 9.03 7.33
CA PHE A 225 9.46 7.77 6.88
C PHE A 225 8.35 7.98 5.83
N LEU A 226 7.48 8.96 6.04
CA LEU A 226 6.40 9.30 5.12
C LEU A 226 6.94 9.80 3.77
N TYR A 227 7.78 10.83 3.78
CA TYR A 227 8.20 11.55 2.57
C TYR A 227 9.46 11.01 1.90
N GLN A 228 10.27 10.19 2.58
CA GLN A 228 11.51 9.64 1.99
C GLN A 228 11.41 8.14 1.71
N PHE A 229 10.37 7.46 2.18
CA PHE A 229 10.20 6.02 1.96
C PHE A 229 8.81 5.63 1.48
N LEU A 230 7.74 5.94 2.23
CA LEU A 230 6.38 5.56 1.83
C LEU A 230 5.96 6.24 0.52
N PHE A 231 6.10 7.56 0.45
CA PHE A 231 5.72 8.37 -0.69
C PHE A 231 6.89 9.30 -1.04
N GLU A 232 7.87 8.76 -1.75
CA GLU A 232 9.17 9.40 -1.96
C GLU A 232 9.13 10.52 -3.01
N ASP A 233 8.10 10.50 -3.86
CA ASP A 233 7.85 11.56 -4.84
C ASP A 233 7.00 12.71 -4.24
N ALA A 234 6.52 12.57 -3.01
CA ALA A 234 5.73 13.59 -2.31
C ALA A 234 6.63 14.64 -1.65
N VAL A 235 6.11 15.87 -1.56
CA VAL A 235 6.76 16.98 -0.87
C VAL A 235 5.92 17.38 0.35
N PRO A 236 6.54 17.63 1.52
CA PRO A 236 5.82 18.19 2.67
C PRO A 236 5.12 19.47 2.31
N LEU A 237 3.86 19.62 2.74
CA LEU A 237 3.18 20.90 2.66
C LEU A 237 3.99 21.92 3.48
N ALA A 238 4.33 23.05 2.88
CA ALA A 238 5.03 24.12 3.59
C ALA A 238 4.20 24.49 4.83
N VAL A 239 4.77 24.31 6.03
CA VAL A 239 4.16 24.81 7.26
C VAL A 239 4.11 26.34 7.09
N PRO A 240 2.92 26.98 7.15
CA PRO A 240 2.88 28.42 7.24
C PRO A 240 3.68 28.77 8.49
N THR A 241 4.80 29.46 8.33
CA THR A 241 5.56 29.99 9.45
C THR A 241 4.60 30.82 10.29
N SER A 242 4.16 30.28 11.42
CA SER A 242 3.47 31.05 12.44
C SER A 242 4.49 32.07 12.93
N THR A 243 4.39 33.28 12.40
CA THR A 243 5.08 34.44 12.96
C THR A 243 4.60 34.63 14.40
N ARG A 244 5.45 34.18 15.32
CA ARG A 244 5.59 34.52 16.76
C ARG A 244 4.35 34.42 17.65
#